data_AF-A0A165DS47-F1
#
_entry.id   AF-A0A165DS47-F1
#
_cell.length_a   1.000
_cell.length_b   1.000
_cell.length_c   1.000
_cell.angle_alpha   90.00
_cell.angle_beta   90.00
_cell.angle_gamma   90.00
#
_symmetry.space_group_name_H-M   'P 1'
#
loop_
_entity.id
_entity.type
_entity.pdbx_description
1 polymer ?
#
loop_
_entity_poly.entity_id
_entity_poly.type
_entity_poly.pdbx_seq_one_letter_code
_entity_poly.pdbx_strand_id
1 'polypeptide(L)'
;MVKKVNVRIGTGFGAGPLPPSLKPLMQRQGLGGYFMETILEDQKCFNSEEGTEVLLSLIPDKAIAGKLCKLWAANPRRPSTKKFGDLNLEVAALGNSQGAKLVRAAQEDIILQYLYPHIDAKVSKHRNHLLKCLSKVDKFDPEMVPMVGGLLNELNLSKQPKAEEGADPLCGDWECTSLKPYVEMLQKHAQELICETREERQSEFALDIDALQESSRRDSMAGSVDGSCQLIFFTRYDNCTHV
;
A
#
# COMPACT_ATOMS: atom_id res chain seq x y z
N MET A 1 -22.26 -11.45 -17.11
CA MET A 1 -20.99 -11.36 -17.86
C MET A 1 -19.86 -11.56 -16.86
N VAL A 2 -19.35 -12.79 -16.72
CA VAL A 2 -18.24 -13.06 -15.78
C VAL A 2 -16.97 -12.47 -16.39
N LYS A 3 -16.38 -11.45 -15.76
CA LYS A 3 -15.08 -10.92 -16.18
C LYS A 3 -14.08 -12.07 -16.10
N LYS A 4 -13.51 -12.45 -17.24
CA LYS A 4 -12.48 -13.48 -17.32
C LYS A 4 -11.29 -13.02 -16.50
N VAL A 5 -11.11 -13.65 -15.34
CA VAL A 5 -9.89 -13.45 -14.54
C VAL A 5 -8.77 -14.10 -15.32
N ASN A 6 -7.75 -13.31 -15.66
CA ASN A 6 -6.55 -13.81 -16.31
C ASN A 6 -5.71 -14.52 -15.25
N VAL A 7 -5.99 -15.81 -15.07
CA VAL A 7 -5.05 -16.70 -14.40
C VAL A 7 -3.76 -16.72 -15.21
N ARG A 8 -2.61 -16.67 -14.52
CA ARG A 8 -1.28 -16.78 -15.11
C ARG A 8 -1.08 -18.19 -15.70
N ILE A 9 -1.63 -18.41 -16.89
CA ILE A 9 -1.50 -19.67 -17.65
C ILE A 9 -0.55 -19.40 -18.83
N GLY A 10 0.59 -20.09 -18.89
CA GLY A 10 1.42 -20.18 -20.10
C GLY A 10 2.85 -19.65 -20.00
N THR A 11 3.40 -19.23 -21.14
CA THR A 11 4.80 -18.80 -21.39
C THR A 11 4.90 -17.34 -21.87
N GLY A 12 3.93 -16.50 -21.54
CA GLY A 12 3.89 -15.07 -21.91
C GLY A 12 4.33 -14.11 -20.80
N PHE A 13 4.29 -12.81 -21.08
CA PHE A 13 4.58 -11.75 -20.09
C PHE A 13 3.57 -11.82 -18.94
N GLY A 14 4.05 -12.08 -17.72
CA GLY A 14 3.22 -12.35 -16.54
C GLY A 14 2.91 -13.83 -16.27
N ALA A 15 3.27 -14.74 -17.19
CA ALA A 15 3.15 -16.17 -16.98
C ALA A 15 4.48 -16.70 -16.42
N GLY A 16 4.56 -16.76 -15.10
CA GLY A 16 5.76 -17.09 -14.37
C GLY A 16 5.53 -17.10 -12.85
N PRO A 17 6.56 -17.46 -12.06
CA PRO A 17 6.48 -17.38 -10.61
C PRO A 17 6.10 -15.97 -10.17
N LEU A 18 5.41 -15.85 -9.03
CA LEU A 18 5.05 -14.56 -8.45
C LEU A 18 6.27 -13.62 -8.41
N PRO A 19 6.11 -12.33 -8.73
CA PRO A 19 7.18 -11.36 -8.56
C PRO A 19 7.57 -11.25 -7.08
N PRO A 20 8.84 -10.90 -6.78
CA PRO A 20 9.37 -10.92 -5.42
C PRO A 20 8.62 -10.01 -4.44
N SER A 21 8.00 -8.92 -4.92
CA SER A 21 7.17 -8.02 -4.10
C SER A 21 5.86 -8.66 -3.64
N LEU A 22 5.29 -9.60 -4.40
CA LEU A 22 4.00 -10.24 -4.08
C LEU A 22 4.16 -11.55 -3.31
N LYS A 23 5.33 -12.21 -3.38
CA LYS A 23 5.56 -13.48 -2.67
C LYS A 23 5.33 -13.39 -1.15
N PRO A 24 5.82 -12.35 -0.42
CA PRO A 24 5.58 -12.25 1.00
C PRO A 24 4.10 -12.09 1.34
N LEU A 25 3.33 -11.41 0.47
CA LEU A 25 1.91 -11.16 0.67
C LEU A 25 1.06 -12.44 0.59
N MET A 26 1.51 -13.48 -0.12
CA MET A 26 0.78 -14.75 -0.22
C MET A 26 0.92 -15.64 1.01
N GLN A 27 1.79 -15.29 1.96
CA GLN A 27 1.97 -16.03 3.19
C GLN A 27 0.77 -15.85 4.12
N ARG A 28 0.66 -16.72 5.14
CA ARG A 28 -0.41 -16.67 6.15
C ARG A 28 -0.49 -15.32 6.88
N GLN A 29 0.66 -14.66 7.09
CA GLN A 29 0.74 -13.35 7.75
C GLN A 29 0.31 -12.18 6.84
N GLY A 30 0.16 -12.44 5.53
CA GLY A 30 -0.33 -11.49 4.55
C GLY A 30 -1.76 -11.82 4.10
N LEU A 31 -2.02 -11.64 2.81
CA LEU A 31 -3.31 -11.85 2.15
C LEU A 31 -3.85 -13.28 2.30
N GLY A 32 -2.98 -14.29 2.46
CA GLY A 32 -3.42 -15.67 2.66
C GLY A 32 -4.24 -15.87 3.94
N GLY A 33 -3.90 -15.16 5.03
CA GLY A 33 -4.66 -15.18 6.28
C GLY A 33 -5.98 -14.44 6.15
N TYR A 34 -5.93 -13.20 5.67
CA TYR A 34 -7.12 -12.37 5.43
C TYR A 34 -8.12 -13.02 4.46
N PHE A 35 -7.64 -13.85 3.52
CA PHE A 35 -8.54 -14.57 2.60
C PHE A 35 -9.40 -15.58 3.35
N MET A 36 -8.84 -16.28 4.33
CA MET A 36 -9.58 -17.25 5.13
C MET A 36 -10.63 -16.57 6.00
N GLU A 37 -10.22 -15.54 6.74
CA GLU A 37 -11.08 -14.81 7.66
C GLU A 37 -12.16 -14.01 6.89
N THR A 38 -11.74 -13.09 6.03
CA THR A 38 -12.67 -12.15 5.39
C THR A 38 -13.49 -12.78 4.26
N ILE A 39 -12.86 -13.52 3.34
CA ILE A 39 -13.55 -14.01 2.13
C ILE A 39 -14.27 -15.33 2.38
N LEU A 40 -13.62 -16.28 3.08
CA LEU A 40 -14.19 -17.59 3.30
C LEU A 40 -15.11 -17.63 4.52
N GLU A 41 -14.74 -17.06 5.66
CA GLU A 41 -15.52 -17.16 6.91
C GLU A 41 -16.59 -16.08 7.02
N ASP A 42 -16.23 -14.80 6.86
CA ASP A 42 -17.16 -13.68 7.03
C ASP A 42 -18.11 -13.54 5.84
N GLN A 43 -17.56 -13.32 4.63
CA GLN A 43 -18.36 -13.05 3.44
C GLN A 43 -18.97 -14.31 2.81
N LYS A 44 -18.40 -15.49 3.07
CA LYS A 44 -18.90 -16.78 2.57
C LYS A 44 -19.13 -16.79 1.06
N CYS A 45 -18.23 -16.15 0.30
CA CYS A 45 -18.40 -15.86 -1.13
C CYS A 45 -18.70 -17.08 -2.03
N PHE A 46 -18.34 -18.29 -1.60
CA PHE A 46 -18.53 -19.53 -2.36
C PHE A 46 -19.66 -20.42 -1.82
N ASN A 47 -20.51 -19.91 -0.92
CA ASN A 47 -21.67 -20.67 -0.44
C ASN A 47 -22.80 -20.70 -1.47
N SER A 48 -22.99 -19.63 -2.24
CA SER A 48 -24.02 -19.59 -3.28
C SER A 48 -23.63 -20.42 -4.51
N GLU A 49 -24.63 -20.76 -5.32
CA GLU A 49 -24.43 -21.50 -6.56
C GLU A 49 -23.59 -20.67 -7.54
N GLU A 50 -23.89 -19.37 -7.68
CA GLU A 50 -23.15 -18.45 -8.55
C GLU A 50 -21.69 -18.30 -8.09
N GLY A 51 -21.45 -18.19 -6.78
CA GLY A 51 -20.10 -18.13 -6.24
C GLY A 51 -19.31 -19.41 -6.51
N THR A 52 -19.99 -20.56 -6.44
CA THR A 52 -19.39 -21.87 -6.77
C THR A 52 -19.03 -21.95 -8.24
N GLU A 53 -19.92 -21.52 -9.14
CA GLU A 53 -19.66 -21.46 -10.58
C GLU A 53 -18.50 -20.52 -10.92
N VAL A 54 -18.44 -19.36 -10.28
CA VAL A 54 -17.31 -18.43 -10.41
C VAL A 54 -16.03 -19.13 -10.01
N LEU A 55 -15.96 -19.79 -8.84
CA LEU A 55 -14.76 -20.51 -8.40
C LEU A 55 -14.34 -21.60 -9.40
N LEU A 56 -15.29 -22.38 -9.94
CA LEU A 56 -15.02 -23.40 -10.95
C LEU A 56 -14.50 -22.81 -12.27
N SER A 57 -14.98 -21.62 -12.65
CA SER A 57 -14.52 -20.92 -13.85
C SER A 57 -13.07 -20.43 -13.75
N LEU A 58 -12.60 -20.15 -12.53
CA LEU A 58 -11.25 -19.67 -12.23
C LEU A 58 -10.20 -20.79 -12.23
N ILE A 59 -10.62 -22.06 -12.19
CA ILE A 59 -9.70 -23.19 -12.20
C ILE A 59 -9.31 -23.51 -13.66
N PRO A 60 -8.00 -23.52 -13.99
CA PRO A 60 -7.53 -23.79 -15.35
C PRO A 60 -7.75 -25.25 -15.76
N ASP A 61 -7.60 -26.19 -14.82
CA ASP A 61 -7.75 -27.62 -15.06
C ASP A 61 -9.22 -28.05 -15.00
N LYS A 62 -9.77 -28.37 -16.18
CA LYS A 62 -11.17 -28.81 -16.32
C LYS A 62 -11.46 -30.18 -15.72
N ALA A 63 -10.46 -31.05 -15.57
CA ALA A 63 -10.64 -32.35 -14.94
C ALA A 63 -10.86 -32.18 -13.42
N ILE A 64 -10.04 -31.34 -12.79
CA ILE A 64 -10.19 -31.01 -11.35
C ILE A 64 -11.50 -30.26 -11.12
N ALA A 65 -11.79 -29.24 -11.94
CA ALA A 65 -13.05 -28.51 -11.84
C ALA A 65 -14.27 -29.43 -11.99
N GLY A 66 -14.22 -30.41 -12.91
CA GLY A 66 -15.27 -31.41 -13.08
C GLY A 66 -15.46 -32.32 -11.85
N LYS A 67 -14.36 -32.75 -11.21
CA LYS A 67 -14.42 -33.54 -9.97
C LYS A 67 -15.04 -32.74 -8.81
N LEU A 68 -14.56 -31.51 -8.61
CA LEU A 68 -15.06 -30.61 -7.57
C LEU A 68 -16.53 -30.25 -7.79
N CYS A 69 -16.92 -29.99 -9.04
CA CYS A 69 -18.31 -29.75 -9.40
C CYS A 69 -19.21 -30.92 -9.00
N LYS A 70 -18.82 -32.18 -9.29
CA LYS A 70 -19.57 -33.37 -8.86
C LYS A 70 -19.65 -33.49 -7.34
N LEU A 71 -18.55 -33.23 -6.63
CA LEU A 71 -18.48 -33.33 -5.17
C LEU A 71 -19.37 -32.28 -4.48
N TRP A 72 -19.39 -31.06 -5.01
CA TRP A 72 -20.19 -29.95 -4.48
C TRP A 72 -21.65 -30.05 -4.90
N ALA A 73 -21.96 -30.57 -6.09
CA ALA A 73 -23.33 -30.90 -6.49
C ALA A 73 -23.94 -32.00 -5.60
N ALA A 74 -23.14 -32.99 -5.19
CA ALA A 74 -23.58 -34.01 -4.23
C ALA A 74 -23.78 -33.47 -2.81
N ASN A 75 -23.12 -32.35 -2.45
CA ASN A 75 -23.22 -31.73 -1.12
C ASN A 75 -23.43 -30.20 -1.23
N PRO A 76 -24.66 -29.75 -1.55
CA PRO A 76 -24.92 -28.32 -1.83
C PRO A 76 -24.66 -27.40 -0.63
N ARG A 77 -24.82 -27.90 0.61
CA ARG A 77 -24.66 -27.12 1.85
C ARG A 77 -23.20 -27.01 2.35
N ARG A 78 -22.22 -27.39 1.54
CA ARG A 78 -20.81 -27.36 1.95
C ARG A 78 -20.32 -25.91 2.06
N PRO A 79 -19.66 -25.52 3.17
CA PRO A 79 -19.20 -24.15 3.35
C PRO A 79 -18.00 -23.81 2.46
N SER A 80 -17.86 -22.53 2.12
CA SER A 80 -16.74 -21.89 1.39
C SER A 80 -15.36 -22.35 1.86
N THR A 81 -15.12 -22.41 3.17
CA THR A 81 -13.85 -22.87 3.76
C THR A 81 -13.51 -24.31 3.37
N LYS A 82 -14.51 -25.19 3.36
CA LYS A 82 -14.34 -26.59 2.96
C LYS A 82 -14.21 -26.74 1.44
N LYS A 83 -14.93 -25.95 0.64
CA LYS A 83 -14.77 -25.95 -0.83
C LYS A 83 -13.35 -25.56 -1.23
N PHE A 84 -12.80 -24.49 -0.65
CA PHE A 84 -11.42 -24.09 -0.90
C PHE A 84 -10.41 -25.11 -0.34
N GLY A 85 -10.73 -25.76 0.78
CA GLY A 85 -9.96 -26.88 1.33
C GLY A 85 -9.92 -28.10 0.41
N ASP A 86 -11.04 -28.46 -0.24
CA ASP A 86 -11.11 -29.55 -1.20
C ASP A 86 -10.20 -29.28 -2.41
N LEU A 87 -10.16 -28.02 -2.88
CA LEU A 87 -9.24 -27.59 -3.93
C LEU A 87 -7.78 -27.77 -3.50
N ASN A 88 -7.42 -27.40 -2.27
CA ASN A 88 -6.07 -27.62 -1.73
C ASN A 88 -5.70 -29.11 -1.67
N LEU A 89 -6.66 -29.98 -1.34
CA LEU A 89 -6.44 -31.43 -1.29
C LEU A 89 -6.19 -32.02 -2.68
N GLU A 90 -6.97 -31.63 -3.70
CA GLU A 90 -6.74 -32.05 -5.08
C GLU A 90 -5.37 -31.59 -5.61
N VAL A 91 -4.96 -30.36 -5.26
CA VAL A 91 -3.62 -29.85 -5.60
C VAL A 91 -2.50 -30.63 -4.92
N ALA A 92 -2.69 -30.97 -3.63
CA ALA A 92 -1.73 -31.79 -2.88
C ALA A 92 -1.61 -33.21 -3.47
N ALA A 93 -2.73 -33.82 -3.88
CA ALA A 93 -2.76 -35.14 -4.51
C ALA A 93 -1.98 -35.19 -5.84
N LEU A 94 -1.94 -34.08 -6.57
CA LEU A 94 -1.19 -33.94 -7.83
C LEU A 94 0.32 -33.69 -7.64
N GLY A 95 0.79 -33.49 -6.41
CA GLY A 95 2.20 -33.32 -6.05
C GLY A 95 2.90 -32.18 -6.79
N ASN A 96 4.00 -32.51 -7.49
CA ASN A 96 4.84 -31.55 -8.23
C ASN A 96 4.60 -31.57 -9.75
N SER A 97 3.46 -32.13 -10.20
CA SER A 97 3.07 -32.11 -11.60
C SER A 97 2.89 -30.68 -12.13
N GLN A 98 2.96 -30.51 -13.45
CA GLN A 98 2.71 -29.21 -14.09
C GLN A 98 1.27 -28.73 -13.83
N GLY A 99 0.29 -29.66 -13.78
CA GLY A 99 -1.08 -29.35 -13.37
C GLY A 99 -1.16 -28.76 -11.96
N ALA A 100 -0.44 -29.34 -10.99
CA ALA A 100 -0.40 -28.81 -9.63
C ALA A 100 0.20 -27.39 -9.57
N LYS A 101 1.23 -27.09 -10.39
CA LYS A 101 1.82 -25.74 -10.47
C LYS A 101 0.83 -24.72 -11.05
N LEU A 102 0.10 -25.09 -12.10
CA LEU A 102 -0.90 -24.21 -12.71
C LEU A 102 -2.06 -23.91 -11.76
N VAL A 103 -2.53 -24.92 -11.01
CA VAL A 103 -3.62 -24.71 -10.06
C VAL A 103 -3.15 -23.90 -8.85
N ARG A 104 -1.91 -24.10 -8.36
CA ARG A 104 -1.33 -23.23 -7.33
C ARG A 104 -1.23 -21.77 -7.78
N ALA A 105 -0.77 -21.53 -9.00
CA ALA A 105 -0.74 -20.19 -9.58
C ALA A 105 -2.16 -19.58 -9.68
N ALA A 106 -3.14 -20.39 -10.07
CA ALA A 106 -4.55 -19.97 -10.08
C ALA A 106 -5.07 -19.61 -8.69
N GLN A 107 -4.70 -20.34 -7.65
CA GLN A 107 -5.08 -20.02 -6.27
C GLN A 107 -4.49 -18.69 -5.80
N GLU A 108 -3.22 -18.44 -6.10
CA GLU A 108 -2.56 -17.16 -5.83
C GLU A 108 -3.29 -16.01 -6.54
N ASP A 109 -3.67 -16.20 -7.81
CA ASP A 109 -4.37 -15.19 -8.60
C ASP A 109 -5.80 -14.95 -8.10
N ILE A 110 -6.48 -15.98 -7.61
CA ILE A 110 -7.78 -15.85 -6.94
C ILE A 110 -7.63 -14.98 -5.69
N ILE A 111 -6.64 -15.26 -4.84
CA ILE A 111 -6.40 -14.46 -3.62
C ILE A 111 -6.15 -13.00 -3.98
N LEU A 112 -5.29 -12.75 -4.98
CA LEU A 112 -5.02 -11.40 -5.47
C LEU A 112 -6.27 -10.72 -6.03
N GLN A 113 -7.09 -11.42 -6.81
CA GLN A 113 -8.29 -10.82 -7.40
C GLN A 113 -9.28 -10.31 -6.34
N TYR A 114 -9.43 -11.04 -5.23
CA TYR A 114 -10.38 -10.69 -4.17
C TYR A 114 -9.83 -9.69 -3.16
N LEU A 115 -8.53 -9.78 -2.82
CA LEU A 115 -7.97 -8.97 -1.73
C LEU A 115 -7.01 -7.87 -2.18
N TYR A 116 -6.46 -7.95 -3.38
CA TYR A 116 -5.50 -6.94 -3.81
C TYR A 116 -6.20 -5.60 -4.04
N PRO A 117 -5.67 -4.48 -3.51
CA PRO A 117 -6.27 -3.17 -3.69
C PRO A 117 -6.39 -2.79 -5.17
N HIS A 118 -7.61 -2.43 -5.60
CA HIS A 118 -7.86 -1.95 -6.96
C HIS A 118 -7.56 -0.46 -7.01
N ILE A 119 -6.29 -0.12 -7.31
CA ILE A 119 -5.83 1.27 -7.38
C ILE A 119 -6.36 1.93 -8.66
N ASP A 120 -7.05 3.05 -8.53
CA ASP A 120 -7.42 3.88 -9.69
C ASP A 120 -6.17 4.58 -10.24
N ALA A 121 -5.60 4.03 -11.31
CA ALA A 121 -4.36 4.54 -11.90
C ALA A 121 -4.47 6.00 -12.39
N LYS A 122 -5.67 6.58 -12.60
CA LYS A 122 -5.78 7.97 -13.04
C LYS A 122 -5.42 8.96 -11.93
N VAL A 123 -5.67 8.60 -10.68
CA VAL A 123 -5.46 9.50 -9.53
C VAL A 123 -3.98 9.71 -9.21
N SER A 124 -3.11 8.77 -9.63
CA SER A 124 -1.66 8.84 -9.41
C SER A 124 -0.87 9.38 -10.61
N LYS A 125 -1.50 9.54 -11.79
CA LYS A 125 -0.80 9.91 -13.03
C LYS A 125 -0.58 11.41 -13.20
N HIS A 126 -1.52 12.23 -12.72
CA HIS A 126 -1.50 13.67 -12.97
C HIS A 126 -1.32 14.42 -11.66
N ARG A 127 -0.43 15.41 -11.67
CA ARG A 127 -0.15 16.27 -10.50
C ARG A 127 -1.34 17.15 -10.07
N ASN A 128 -2.35 17.30 -10.93
CA ASN A 128 -3.49 18.19 -10.71
C ASN A 128 -4.74 17.45 -10.18
N HIS A 129 -4.57 16.30 -9.52
CA HIS A 129 -5.69 15.54 -8.99
C HIS A 129 -6.12 16.09 -7.61
N LEU A 130 -7.42 16.34 -7.43
CA LEU A 130 -7.98 16.72 -6.13
C LEU A 130 -8.29 15.44 -5.35
N LEU A 131 -7.64 15.26 -4.19
CA LEU A 131 -7.79 14.07 -3.35
C LEU A 131 -8.37 14.45 -1.98
N LYS A 132 -9.21 13.56 -1.44
CA LYS A 132 -9.65 13.59 -0.05
C LYS A 132 -8.76 12.67 0.77
N CYS A 133 -8.23 13.17 1.88
CA CYS A 133 -7.37 12.38 2.78
C CYS A 133 -8.22 11.64 3.83
N LEU A 134 -7.86 10.39 4.10
CA LEU A 134 -8.33 9.59 5.24
C LEU A 134 -7.09 9.09 5.99
N SER A 135 -7.12 9.09 7.32
CA SER A 135 -5.99 8.71 8.17
C SER A 135 -6.31 7.50 9.06
N LYS A 136 -5.27 6.72 9.38
CA LYS A 136 -5.26 5.52 10.26
C LYS A 136 -6.26 4.41 9.88
N VAL A 137 -5.89 3.62 8.88
CA VAL A 137 -6.77 2.61 8.25
C VAL A 137 -7.19 1.47 9.20
N ASP A 138 -6.33 0.98 10.08
CA ASP A 138 -6.59 -0.27 10.83
C ASP A 138 -7.66 -0.16 11.92
N LYS A 139 -7.89 1.05 12.45
CA LYS A 139 -8.88 1.32 13.51
C LYS A 139 -9.97 2.28 13.04
N PHE A 140 -10.03 2.53 11.74
CA PHE A 140 -11.00 3.44 11.17
C PHE A 140 -12.32 2.73 10.99
N ASP A 141 -13.33 3.18 11.74
CA ASP A 141 -14.71 2.76 11.57
C ASP A 141 -15.47 3.88 10.84
N PRO A 142 -16.03 3.65 9.64
CA PRO A 142 -16.78 4.66 8.89
C PRO A 142 -18.05 5.13 9.61
N GLU A 143 -18.63 4.32 10.50
CA GLU A 143 -19.86 4.67 11.22
C GLU A 143 -19.60 5.59 12.43
N MET A 144 -18.38 5.54 12.97
CA MET A 144 -17.97 6.35 14.12
C MET A 144 -17.48 7.76 13.74
N VAL A 145 -17.50 8.09 12.45
CA VAL A 145 -17.07 9.41 11.96
C VAL A 145 -18.09 10.47 12.41
N PRO A 146 -17.64 11.57 13.05
CA PRO A 146 -18.55 12.58 13.58
C PRO A 146 -19.32 13.27 12.46
N MET A 147 -20.65 13.29 12.59
CA MET A 147 -21.53 13.98 11.66
C MET A 147 -21.56 15.49 11.96
N VAL A 148 -21.65 16.30 10.89
CA VAL A 148 -21.70 17.77 11.00
C VAL A 148 -22.83 18.25 11.92
N GLY A 149 -24.01 17.61 11.86
CA GLY A 149 -25.13 17.95 12.74
C GLY A 149 -24.86 17.62 14.21
N GLY A 150 -24.11 16.55 14.49
CA GLY A 150 -23.69 16.20 15.86
C GLY A 150 -22.74 17.24 16.43
N LEU A 151 -21.72 17.62 15.65
CA LEU A 151 -20.76 18.66 16.02
C LEU A 151 -21.44 20.00 16.31
N LEU A 152 -22.42 20.40 15.48
CA LEU A 152 -23.16 21.64 15.70
C LEU A 152 -23.97 21.61 17.00
N ASN A 153 -24.53 20.46 17.35
CA ASN A 153 -25.23 20.29 18.63
C ASN A 153 -24.26 20.35 19.82
N GLU A 154 -23.10 19.70 19.73
CA GLU A 154 -22.05 19.75 20.75
C GLU A 154 -21.58 21.19 21.01
N LEU A 155 -21.37 21.97 19.93
CA LEU A 155 -21.01 23.38 20.01
C LEU A 155 -22.11 24.26 20.62
N ASN A 156 -23.38 23.98 20.33
CA ASN A 156 -24.49 24.73 20.93
C ASN A 156 -24.69 24.41 22.43
N LEU A 157 -24.28 23.21 22.85
CA LEU A 157 -24.36 22.77 24.25
C LEU A 157 -23.14 23.20 25.07
N SER A 158 -21.98 23.39 24.43
CA SER A 158 -20.78 23.89 25.11
C SER A 158 -20.98 25.36 25.50
N LYS A 159 -21.15 25.61 26.80
CA LYS A 159 -21.30 26.96 27.37
C LYS A 159 -19.95 27.69 27.52
N GLN A 160 -18.98 27.40 26.65
CA GLN A 160 -17.72 28.14 26.65
C GLN A 160 -18.06 29.63 26.41
N PRO A 161 -17.45 30.56 27.16
CA PRO A 161 -17.58 31.98 26.82
C PRO A 161 -17.04 32.14 25.41
N LYS A 162 -17.90 32.60 24.49
CA LYS A 162 -17.44 33.02 23.16
C LYS A 162 -16.24 33.94 23.38
N ALA A 163 -15.16 33.70 22.63
CA ALA A 163 -13.93 34.47 22.71
C ALA A 163 -14.25 35.97 22.85
N GLU A 164 -13.63 36.63 23.83
CA GLU A 164 -13.78 38.06 24.07
C GLU A 164 -13.49 38.84 22.78
N GLU A 165 -14.26 39.91 22.52
CA GLU A 165 -14.15 40.76 21.31
C GLU A 165 -12.68 41.18 21.07
N GLY A 166 -11.98 40.46 20.19
CA GLY A 166 -10.58 40.71 19.85
C GLY A 166 -9.69 39.47 19.73
N ALA A 167 -10.11 38.30 20.23
CA ALA A 167 -9.41 37.02 20.01
C ALA A 167 -9.97 36.25 18.79
N ASP A 168 -9.14 35.40 18.17
CA ASP A 168 -9.51 34.60 17.00
C ASP A 168 -10.79 33.78 17.28
N PRO A 169 -11.91 34.04 16.56
CA PRO A 169 -13.21 33.42 16.81
C PRO A 169 -13.23 31.89 16.69
N LEU A 170 -12.18 31.28 16.14
CA LEU A 170 -12.03 29.84 15.95
C LEU A 170 -11.16 29.17 17.03
N CYS A 171 -10.55 29.96 17.91
CA CYS A 171 -9.63 29.47 18.93
C CYS A 171 -10.40 28.89 20.13
N GLY A 172 -10.56 27.57 20.17
CA GLY A 172 -11.04 26.82 21.34
C GLY A 172 -12.38 26.11 21.19
N ASP A 173 -13.22 26.50 20.22
CA ASP A 173 -14.57 25.94 20.06
C ASP A 173 -14.54 24.46 19.63
N TRP A 174 -13.66 24.10 18.70
CA TRP A 174 -13.55 22.73 18.19
C TRP A 174 -12.94 21.76 19.22
N GLU A 175 -12.22 22.26 20.23
CA GLU A 175 -11.63 21.44 21.30
C GLU A 175 -12.69 20.81 22.20
N CYS A 176 -13.90 21.38 22.23
CA CYS A 176 -15.02 20.86 23.00
C CYS A 176 -15.85 19.82 22.22
N THR A 177 -15.47 19.52 20.98
CA THR A 177 -16.23 18.63 20.10
C THR A 177 -15.54 17.29 19.90
N SER A 178 -16.30 16.31 19.41
CA SER A 178 -15.79 15.01 18.97
C SER A 178 -14.82 15.10 17.77
N LEU A 179 -14.65 16.29 17.18
CA LEU A 179 -13.68 16.55 16.11
C LEU A 179 -12.24 16.71 16.62
N LYS A 180 -12.06 17.06 17.91
CA LYS A 180 -10.76 17.28 18.54
C LYS A 180 -9.68 16.24 18.21
N PRO A 181 -9.90 14.92 18.42
CA PRO A 181 -8.85 13.92 18.18
C PRO A 181 -8.40 13.84 16.72
N TYR A 182 -9.27 14.19 15.77
CA TYR A 182 -8.92 14.23 14.35
C TYR A 182 -8.04 15.43 14.01
N VAL A 183 -8.33 16.59 14.61
CA VAL A 183 -7.53 17.81 14.43
C VAL A 183 -6.16 17.65 15.07
N GLU A 184 -6.09 17.12 16.30
CA GLU A 184 -4.81 16.83 16.97
C GLU A 184 -3.96 15.84 16.16
N MET A 185 -4.58 14.81 15.57
CA MET A 185 -3.89 13.87 14.68
C MET A 185 -3.28 14.58 13.46
N LEU A 186 -4.04 15.48 12.84
CA LEU A 186 -3.58 16.24 11.67
C LEU A 186 -2.47 17.24 12.05
N GLN A 187 -2.64 17.96 13.16
CA GLN A 187 -1.64 18.90 13.68
C GLN A 187 -0.33 18.19 13.98
N LYS A 188 -0.37 17.02 14.64
CA LYS A 188 0.81 16.21 14.90
C LYS A 188 1.53 15.84 13.59
N HIS A 189 0.79 15.37 12.59
CA HIS A 189 1.38 15.01 11.30
C HIS A 189 1.99 16.22 10.57
N ALA A 190 1.32 17.38 10.60
CA ALA A 190 1.84 18.61 10.02
C ALA A 190 3.13 19.07 10.73
N GLN A 191 3.20 18.93 12.06
CA GLN A 191 4.41 19.22 12.83
C GLN A 191 5.55 18.26 12.47
N GLU A 192 5.27 16.97 12.34
CA GLU A 192 6.25 15.96 11.89
C GLU A 192 6.84 16.34 10.51
N LEU A 193 6.00 16.74 9.54
CA LEU A 193 6.46 17.18 8.21
C LEU A 193 7.30 18.46 8.26
N ILE A 194 6.95 19.43 9.10
CA ILE A 194 7.71 20.66 9.27
C ILE A 194 9.08 20.36 9.89
N CYS A 195 9.14 19.47 10.88
CA CYS A 195 10.38 19.02 11.50
C CYS A 195 11.27 18.30 10.48
N GLU A 196 10.73 17.33 9.73
CA GLU A 196 11.46 16.60 8.69
C GLU A 196 12.04 17.55 7.63
N THR A 197 11.21 18.48 7.11
CA THR A 197 11.65 19.49 6.13
C THR A 197 12.77 20.39 6.70
N ARG A 198 12.69 20.71 8.00
CA ARG A 198 13.70 21.53 8.67
C ARG A 198 15.00 20.75 8.83
N GLU A 199 14.93 19.49 9.24
CA GLU A 199 16.08 18.60 9.41
C GLU A 199 16.78 18.34 8.07
N GLU A 200 16.03 18.07 7.01
CA GLU A 200 16.57 17.93 5.65
C GLU A 200 17.35 19.19 5.24
N ARG A 201 16.73 20.37 5.35
CA ARG A 201 17.42 21.64 5.03
C ARG A 201 18.66 21.85 5.89
N GLN A 202 18.58 21.58 7.19
CA GLN A 202 19.73 21.73 8.09
C GLN A 202 20.87 20.75 7.74
N SER A 203 20.55 19.53 7.32
CA SER A 203 21.53 18.55 6.86
C SER A 203 22.19 18.96 5.55
N GLU A 204 21.43 19.51 4.60
CA GLU A 204 21.98 20.08 3.36
C GLU A 204 22.93 21.24 3.66
N PHE A 205 22.53 22.19 4.51
CA PHE A 205 23.39 23.31 4.91
C PHE A 205 24.66 22.86 5.66
N ALA A 206 24.57 21.81 6.48
CA ALA A 206 25.73 21.26 7.18
C ALA A 206 26.71 20.60 6.21
N LEU A 207 26.22 19.83 5.23
CA LEU A 207 27.05 19.23 4.17
C LEU A 207 27.73 20.29 3.31
N ASP A 208 27.05 21.39 3.00
CA ASP A 208 27.63 22.51 2.25
C ASP A 208 28.74 23.22 3.03
N ILE A 209 28.57 23.42 4.35
CA ILE A 209 29.62 24.00 5.19
C ILE A 209 30.81 23.06 5.33
N ASP A 210 30.59 21.76 5.53
CA ASP A 210 31.65 20.76 5.61
C ASP A 210 32.44 20.68 4.29
N ALA A 211 31.76 20.76 3.14
CA ALA A 211 32.40 20.80 1.83
C ALA A 211 33.30 22.04 1.65
N LEU A 212 32.86 23.21 2.13
CA LEU A 212 33.64 24.47 2.08
C LEU A 212 34.83 24.46 3.05
N GLN A 213 34.66 23.86 4.24
CA GLN A 213 35.76 23.69 5.18
C GLN A 213 36.82 22.71 4.64
N GLU A 214 36.39 21.65 3.96
CA GLU A 214 37.30 20.67 3.35
C GLU A 214 38.01 21.22 2.10
N SER A 215 37.40 22.13 1.32
CA SER A 215 38.13 22.87 0.28
C SER A 215 39.16 23.83 0.89
N SER A 216 38.81 24.56 1.95
CA SER A 216 39.75 25.48 2.62
C SER A 216 40.91 24.75 3.31
N ARG A 217 40.70 23.56 3.87
CA ARG A 217 41.77 22.69 4.40
C ARG A 217 42.70 22.20 3.29
N ARG A 218 42.16 21.79 2.14
CA ARG A 218 42.98 21.39 0.98
C ARG A 218 43.84 22.55 0.46
N ASP A 219 43.29 23.76 0.40
CA ASP A 219 44.03 24.96 -0.02
C ASP A 219 45.11 25.36 1.01
N SER A 220 44.83 25.22 2.30
CA SER A 220 45.80 25.50 3.38
C SER A 220 46.93 24.46 3.43
N MET A 221 46.64 23.20 3.12
CA MET A 221 47.64 22.13 3.06
C MET A 221 48.52 22.26 1.80
N ALA A 222 47.99 22.81 0.70
CA ALA A 222 48.77 23.19 -0.48
C ALA A 222 49.64 24.44 -0.23
N GLY A 223 49.20 25.38 0.62
CA GLY A 223 49.95 26.60 0.99
C GLY A 223 51.06 26.40 2.03
N SER A 224 51.14 25.24 2.68
CA SER A 224 52.20 24.92 3.66
C SER A 224 53.36 24.09 3.07
N VAL A 225 53.37 23.84 1.75
CA VAL A 225 54.49 23.20 1.05
C VAL A 225 55.29 24.24 0.28
N ASP A 226 55.78 25.28 0.97
CA ASP A 226 56.84 26.13 0.44
C ASP A 226 58.14 25.77 1.15
N GLY A 227 58.80 24.76 0.58
CA GLY A 227 59.98 24.14 1.16
C GLY A 227 60.55 23.04 0.29
N SER A 228 60.69 23.31 -1.02
CA SER A 228 61.47 22.57 -2.03
C SER A 228 60.69 21.63 -2.96
N CYS A 229 60.78 22.03 -4.23
CA CYS A 229 60.96 21.19 -5.42
C CYS A 229 59.76 20.45 -6.05
N GLN A 230 59.62 20.76 -7.34
CA GLN A 230 59.17 19.93 -8.46
C GLN A 230 57.66 19.91 -8.82
N LEU A 231 57.29 20.94 -9.58
CA LEU A 231 56.77 20.84 -10.95
C LEU A 231 56.20 19.46 -11.37
N ILE A 232 54.88 19.28 -11.27
CA ILE A 232 54.15 18.35 -12.15
C ILE A 232 52.91 19.06 -12.70
N PHE A 233 52.94 19.26 -14.02
CA PHE A 233 51.85 19.70 -14.87
C PHE A 233 50.65 18.76 -14.78
N PHE A 234 49.44 19.31 -14.65
CA PHE A 234 48.27 18.77 -15.34
C PHE A 234 47.42 19.91 -15.90
N THR A 235 47.69 20.26 -17.15
CA THR A 235 46.78 21.01 -17.99
C THR A 235 45.69 20.05 -18.48
N ARG A 236 44.42 20.38 -18.23
CA ARG A 236 43.40 20.06 -19.23
C ARG A 236 42.39 21.20 -19.30
N TYR A 237 42.62 21.98 -20.34
CA TYR A 237 41.84 23.09 -20.84
C TYR A 237 40.45 22.63 -21.27
N ASP A 238 39.47 23.49 -20.98
CA ASP A 238 38.15 23.53 -21.57
C ASP A 238 38.18 23.52 -23.10
N ASN A 239 37.13 22.98 -23.71
CA ASN A 239 36.60 23.63 -24.91
C ASN A 239 35.08 23.44 -25.04
N CYS A 240 34.42 24.59 -25.09
CA CYS A 240 33.01 24.81 -25.35
C CYS A 240 32.69 24.81 -26.86
N THR A 241 31.38 24.72 -27.15
CA THR A 241 30.63 25.26 -28.31
C THR A 241 30.54 24.53 -29.67
N HIS A 242 29.25 24.42 -30.09
CA HIS A 242 28.64 24.26 -31.43
C HIS A 242 28.98 22.97 -32.20
N VAL A 243 28.01 22.14 -32.65
CA VAL A 243 26.77 22.38 -33.42
C VAL A 243 25.70 21.37 -33.04
#